data_AF-A0A2U1VXP3-F1
#
_entry.id   AF-A0A2U1VXP3-F1
#
_cell.length_a   1.000
_cell.length_b   1.000
_cell.length_c   1.000
_cell.angle_alpha   90.00
_cell.angle_beta   90.00
_cell.angle_gamma   90.00
#
_symmetry.space_group_name_H-M   'P 1'
#
loop_
_entity.id
_entity.type
_entity.pdbx_description
1 polymer ?
#
loop_
_entity_poly.entity_id
_entity_poly.type
_entity_poly.pdbx_seq_one_letter_code
_entity_poly.pdbx_strand_id
1 'polypeptide(L)'
;MTIDPPPDDRIPELYADGVFDIGFGNGMVRIDLYSLSALRKDEGGQPLPAIRQRLVMSLPGFLASLAALDGMRQRLEDAGVLPPGAAGPAPASPLSSHGAAPAAPTPAQPASPSAPPVRSGPPRSPNFG
;
A
#
# COMPACT_ATOMS: atom_id res chain seq x y z
N MET A 1 38.76 21.47 -26.28
CA MET A 1 37.33 21.41 -25.90
C MET A 1 37.27 20.91 -24.47
N THR A 2 37.12 21.81 -23.51
CA THR A 2 36.73 21.45 -22.14
C THR A 2 35.24 21.15 -22.21
N ILE A 3 34.86 19.91 -21.92
CA ILE A 3 33.46 19.57 -21.69
C ILE A 3 33.19 19.98 -20.25
N ASP A 4 32.47 21.09 -20.09
CA ASP A 4 31.96 21.49 -18.78
C ASP A 4 31.07 20.36 -18.25
N PRO A 5 31.27 19.86 -17.01
CA PRO A 5 30.37 18.88 -16.44
C PRO A 5 28.95 19.46 -16.40
N PRO A 6 27.91 18.66 -16.67
CA PRO A 6 26.53 19.15 -16.60
C PRO A 6 26.26 19.72 -15.21
N PRO A 7 25.52 20.84 -15.10
CA PRO A 7 25.25 21.47 -13.82
C PRO A 7 24.39 20.54 -12.98
N ASP A 8 24.99 19.89 -12.00
CA ASP A 8 24.35 19.02 -11.02
C ASP A 8 23.53 19.83 -9.98
N ASP A 9 23.14 21.07 -10.31
CA ASP A 9 23.15 22.14 -9.31
C ASP A 9 21.78 22.71 -8.94
N ARG A 10 20.67 22.07 -9.36
CA ARG A 10 19.35 22.34 -8.80
C ARG A 10 18.53 21.07 -8.69
N ILE A 11 18.57 20.47 -7.51
CA ILE A 11 17.57 19.48 -7.11
C ILE A 11 16.22 20.20 -7.14
N PRO A 12 15.25 19.78 -7.97
CA PRO A 12 13.95 20.44 -8.03
C PRO A 12 13.26 20.30 -6.69
N GLU A 13 12.81 21.42 -6.12
CA GLU A 13 12.06 21.42 -4.88
C GLU A 13 10.61 20.98 -5.15
N LEU A 14 10.10 20.12 -4.27
CA LEU A 14 8.72 19.66 -4.30
C LEU A 14 8.02 20.07 -3.02
N TYR A 15 6.95 20.84 -3.16
CA TYR A 15 6.03 21.06 -2.05
C TYR A 15 5.21 19.80 -1.78
N ALA A 16 5.13 19.39 -0.51
CA ALA A 16 4.27 18.32 -0.03
C ALA A 16 3.65 18.73 1.32
N ASP A 17 2.35 18.47 1.47
CA ASP A 17 1.64 18.70 2.74
C ASP A 17 2.04 17.64 3.79
N GLY A 18 2.41 16.44 3.33
CA GLY A 18 2.91 15.38 4.19
C GLY A 18 3.02 14.03 3.50
N VAL A 19 3.07 12.98 4.32
CA VAL A 19 3.08 11.58 3.88
C VAL A 19 1.66 11.06 3.83
N PHE A 20 1.29 10.48 2.68
CA PHE A 20 0.00 9.83 2.44
C PHE A 20 0.03 8.38 2.89
N ASP A 21 1.07 7.65 2.49
CA ASP A 21 1.23 6.23 2.81
C ASP A 21 2.71 5.86 2.97
N ILE A 22 2.97 4.85 3.81
CA ILE A 22 4.28 4.21 3.95
C ILE A 22 4.10 2.70 3.83
N GLY A 23 4.66 2.12 2.78
CA GLY A 23 4.63 0.68 2.54
C GLY A 23 6.02 0.04 2.67
N PHE A 24 6.06 -1.22 3.09
CA PHE A 24 7.26 -2.06 3.05
C PHE A 24 7.00 -3.33 2.27
N GLY A 25 7.88 -3.65 1.33
CA GLY A 25 7.78 -4.86 0.53
C GLY A 25 9.04 -5.11 -0.29
N ASN A 26 9.38 -6.38 -0.50
CA ASN A 26 10.57 -6.80 -1.25
C ASN A 26 11.87 -6.14 -0.73
N GLY A 27 11.99 -5.93 0.58
CA GLY A 27 13.16 -5.29 1.20
C GLY A 27 13.24 -3.76 1.01
N MET A 28 12.22 -3.14 0.42
CA MET A 28 12.19 -1.72 0.11
C MET A 28 11.06 -1.02 0.86
N VAL A 29 11.32 0.23 1.26
CA VAL A 29 10.34 1.15 1.82
C VAL A 29 9.86 2.08 0.72
N ARG A 30 8.55 2.28 0.62
CA ARG A 30 7.89 3.23 -0.28
C ARG A 30 7.17 4.28 0.55
N ILE A 31 7.43 5.54 0.26
CA ILE A 31 6.78 6.68 0.92
C ILE A 31 6.08 7.50 -0.17
N ASP A 32 4.78 7.66 -0.04
CA ASP A 32 3.99 8.50 -0.94
C ASP A 32 3.78 9.86 -0.30
N LEU A 33 4.31 10.93 -0.93
CA LEU A 33 4.06 12.30 -0.53
C LEU A 33 2.83 12.83 -1.26
N TYR A 34 1.98 13.60 -0.56
CA TYR A 34 0.80 14.20 -1.16
C TYR A 34 0.76 15.71 -0.96
N SER A 35 -0.05 16.34 -1.81
CA SER A 35 -0.62 17.65 -1.54
C SER A 35 -2.13 17.65 -1.75
N LEU A 36 -2.83 18.55 -1.08
CA LEU A 36 -4.25 18.80 -1.30
C LEU A 36 -4.48 19.34 -2.71
N SER A 37 -5.42 18.71 -3.44
CA SER A 37 -5.69 19.08 -4.83
C SER A 37 -6.50 20.37 -4.91
N ALA A 38 -5.99 21.35 -5.68
CA ALA A 38 -6.77 22.55 -6.01
C ALA A 38 -7.97 22.26 -6.95
N LEU A 39 -7.92 21.16 -7.70
CA LEU A 39 -8.88 20.84 -8.76
C LEU A 39 -9.87 19.75 -8.38
N ARG A 40 -9.47 18.79 -7.54
CA ARG A 40 -10.33 17.67 -7.12
C ARG A 40 -10.82 17.90 -5.71
N LYS A 41 -12.14 17.82 -5.54
CA LYS A 41 -12.83 17.98 -4.27
C LYS A 41 -13.77 16.80 -4.02
N ASP A 42 -14.05 16.53 -2.75
CA ASP A 42 -15.09 15.58 -2.35
C ASP A 42 -16.49 16.20 -2.47
N GLU A 43 -17.53 15.42 -2.12
CA GLU A 43 -18.94 15.88 -2.12
C GLU A 43 -19.18 17.06 -1.16
N GLY A 44 -18.35 17.21 -0.12
CA GLY A 44 -18.37 18.33 0.82
C GLY A 44 -17.59 19.56 0.35
N GLY A 45 -17.00 19.53 -0.85
CA GLY A 45 -16.21 20.62 -1.41
C GLY A 45 -14.79 20.73 -0.83
N GLN A 46 -14.34 19.75 -0.03
CA GLN A 46 -12.99 19.73 0.53
C GLN A 46 -11.98 19.17 -0.48
N PRO A 47 -10.77 19.75 -0.57
CA PRO A 47 -9.76 19.30 -1.53
C PRO A 47 -9.29 17.88 -1.21
N LEU A 48 -9.25 17.03 -2.23
CA LEU A 48 -8.81 15.65 -2.09
C LEU A 48 -7.27 15.56 -2.12
N PRO A 49 -6.65 14.68 -1.32
CA PRO A 49 -5.22 14.44 -1.38
C PRO A 49 -4.83 13.87 -2.76
N ALA A 50 -3.69 14.32 -3.27
CA ALA A 50 -3.15 13.87 -4.55
C ALA A 50 -1.65 13.62 -4.42
N ILE A 51 -1.24 12.38 -4.70
CA ILE A 51 0.17 11.97 -4.67
C ILE A 51 0.99 12.84 -5.62
N ARG A 52 2.06 13.42 -5.11
CA ARG A 52 2.99 14.29 -5.84
C ARG A 52 4.30 13.57 -6.17
N GLN A 53 4.77 12.73 -5.25
CA GLN A 53 6.02 12.00 -5.40
C GLN A 53 5.98 10.70 -4.61
N ARG A 54 6.57 9.66 -5.19
CA ARG A 54 6.87 8.41 -4.49
C ARG A 54 8.37 8.33 -4.27
N LEU A 55 8.79 8.15 -3.03
CA LEU A 55 10.16 7.85 -2.67
C LEU A 55 10.25 6.34 -2.45
N VAL A 56 11.24 5.70 -3.06
CA VAL A 56 11.52 4.28 -2.85
C VAL A 56 12.96 4.15 -2.39
N MET A 57 13.17 3.56 -1.23
CA MET A 57 14.49 3.44 -0.62
C MET A 57 14.67 2.07 0.04
N SER A 58 15.92 1.69 0.27
CA SER A 58 16.24 0.47 1.01
C SER A 58 15.90 0.64 2.50
N LEU A 59 15.74 -0.47 3.23
CA LEU A 59 15.56 -0.43 4.68
C LEU A 59 16.67 0.36 5.41
N PRO A 60 17.97 0.18 5.10
CA PRO A 60 19.03 1.01 5.71
C PRO A 60 18.88 2.50 5.39
N GLY A 61 18.50 2.87 4.16
CA GLY A 61 18.28 4.26 3.77
C GLY A 61 17.11 4.90 4.52
N PHE A 62 16.05 4.14 4.76
CA PHE A 62 14.92 4.58 5.58
C PHE A 62 15.32 4.82 7.03
N LEU A 63 16.05 3.90 7.66
CA LEU A 63 16.51 4.06 9.05
C LEU A 63 17.44 5.28 9.22
N ALA A 64 18.33 5.51 8.25
CA ALA A 64 19.16 6.70 8.24
C ALA A 64 18.33 7.99 8.10
N SER A 65 17.30 7.97 7.25
CA SER A 65 16.38 9.10 7.07
C SER A 65 15.59 9.39 8.34
N LEU A 66 15.09 8.35 9.02
CA LEU A 66 14.38 8.49 10.30
C LEU A 66 15.25 9.17 11.35
N ALA A 67 16.49 8.72 11.52
CA ALA A 67 17.42 9.34 12.46
C ALA A 67 17.71 10.81 12.14
N ALA A 68 17.81 11.17 10.84
CA ALA A 68 17.98 12.55 10.42
C ALA A 68 16.74 13.42 10.72
N LEU A 69 15.53 12.89 10.50
CA LEU A 69 14.28 13.56 10.82
C LEU A 69 14.12 13.78 12.33
N ASP A 70 14.45 12.79 13.16
CA ASP A 70 14.45 12.91 14.61
C ASP A 70 15.47 13.96 15.10
N GLY A 71 16.67 13.96 14.53
CA GLY A 71 17.68 14.99 14.81
C GLY A 71 17.21 16.40 14.43
N MET A 72 16.50 16.53 13.30
CA MET A 72 15.90 17.82 12.89
C MET A 72 14.81 18.26 13.86
N ARG A 73 13.95 17.33 14.29
CA ARG A 73 12.93 17.60 15.31
C ARG A 73 13.56 18.16 16.59
N GLN A 74 14.60 17.50 17.10
CA GLN A 74 15.29 17.96 18.32
C GLN A 74 15.83 19.39 18.17
N ARG A 75 16.42 19.71 17.01
CA ARG A 75 16.88 21.08 16.73
C ARG A 75 15.74 22.10 16.70
N LEU A 76 14.56 21.73 16.21
CA LEU A 76 13.38 22.58 16.22
C LEU A 76 12.82 22.79 17.63
N GLU A 77 12.90 21.77 18.49
CA GLU A 77 12.56 21.87 19.91
C GLU A 77 13.54 22.80 20.64
N ASP A 78 14.85 22.62 20.44
CA ASP A 78 15.89 23.46 21.03
C ASP A 78 15.80 24.93 20.59
N ALA A 79 15.37 25.18 19.35
CA ALA A 79 15.15 26.51 18.81
C ALA A 79 13.83 27.15 19.29
N GLY A 80 13.00 26.42 20.05
CA GLY A 80 11.70 26.89 20.55
C GLY A 80 10.61 26.98 19.47
N VAL A 81 10.85 26.42 18.28
CA VAL A 81 9.88 26.39 17.16
C VAL A 81 8.83 25.30 17.39
N LEU A 82 9.22 24.19 18.01
CA LEU A 82 8.35 23.06 18.36
C LEU A 82 8.31 22.89 19.89
N PRO A 83 7.14 22.72 20.53
CA PRO A 83 7.11 22.38 21.94
C PRO A 83 7.75 21.00 22.20
N PRO A 84 8.42 20.80 23.35
CA PRO A 84 9.06 19.53 23.69
C PRO A 84 8.05 18.38 23.68
N GLY A 85 8.39 17.28 23.01
CA GLY A 85 7.52 16.11 23.00
C GLY A 85 6.25 16.28 22.15
N ALA A 86 6.14 17.32 21.34
CA ALA A 86 5.03 17.48 20.41
C ALA A 86 4.94 16.27 19.46
N ALA A 87 3.92 15.44 19.62
CA ALA A 87 3.59 14.42 18.62
C ALA A 87 2.67 15.06 17.59
N GLY A 88 3.01 14.91 16.30
CA GLY A 88 2.05 15.18 15.23
C GLY A 88 0.84 14.24 15.36
N PRO A 89 -0.33 14.59 14.79
CA PRO A 89 -1.47 13.69 14.76
C PRO A 89 -1.03 12.37 14.13
N ALA A 90 -1.20 11.27 14.87
CA ALA A 90 -0.84 9.95 14.37
C ALA A 90 -1.64 9.68 13.07
N PRO A 91 -0.99 9.26 11.96
CA PRO A 91 -1.73 8.85 10.78
C PRO A 91 -2.63 7.68 11.17
N ALA A 92 -3.92 7.77 10.82
CA ALA A 92 -4.85 6.66 10.94
C ALA A 92 -4.33 5.53 10.04
N SER A 93 -3.58 4.60 10.63
CA SER A 93 -2.98 3.48 9.90
C SER A 93 -4.07 2.50 9.51
N PRO A 94 -4.33 2.23 8.22
CA PRO A 94 -4.81 0.92 7.85
C PRO A 94 -3.59 0.00 7.86
N LEU A 95 -3.17 -0.43 9.06
CA LEU A 95 -2.31 -1.60 9.21
C LEU A 95 -3.14 -2.84 8.86
N SER A 96 -3.61 -2.91 7.61
CA SER A 96 -4.22 -4.09 7.03
C SER A 96 -3.10 -5.06 6.66
N SER A 97 -2.74 -5.85 7.66
CA SER A 97 -2.33 -7.25 7.56
C SER A 97 -1.91 -7.72 6.16
N HIS A 98 -0.62 -7.64 5.84
CA HIS A 98 -0.03 -8.54 4.85
C HIS A 98 0.12 -9.94 5.46
N GLY A 99 -1.00 -10.64 5.65
CA GLY A 99 -0.99 -11.94 6.34
C GLY A 99 -2.33 -12.66 6.45
N ALA A 100 -3.00 -12.91 5.33
CA ALA A 100 -3.85 -14.09 5.15
C ALA A 100 -4.04 -14.32 3.65
N ALA A 101 -3.47 -15.40 3.12
CA ALA A 101 -3.77 -15.87 1.78
C ALA A 101 -5.31 -16.00 1.62
N PRO A 102 -5.88 -15.65 0.45
CA PRO A 102 -7.27 -15.96 0.18
C PRO A 102 -7.42 -17.49 0.23
N ALA A 103 -8.16 -17.99 1.22
CA ALA A 103 -8.70 -19.33 1.13
C ALA A 103 -9.48 -19.39 -0.17
N ALA A 104 -9.02 -20.22 -1.11
CA ALA A 104 -9.68 -20.47 -2.37
C ALA A 104 -11.17 -20.76 -2.10
N PRO A 105 -12.12 -20.19 -2.88
CA PRO A 105 -13.48 -20.66 -2.80
C PRO A 105 -13.47 -22.12 -3.26
N THR A 106 -13.83 -23.03 -2.35
CA THR A 106 -14.23 -24.39 -2.71
C THR A 106 -15.23 -24.27 -3.86
N PRO A 107 -15.00 -24.89 -5.03
CA PRO A 107 -16.02 -24.89 -6.07
C PRO A 107 -17.25 -25.59 -5.48
N ALA A 108 -18.36 -24.88 -5.40
CA ALA A 108 -19.65 -25.47 -5.11
C ALA A 108 -19.95 -26.51 -6.19
N GLN A 109 -19.75 -27.77 -5.84
CA GLN A 109 -20.10 -28.91 -6.66
C GLN A 109 -21.62 -28.86 -6.91
N PRO A 110 -22.09 -28.80 -8.17
CA PRO A 110 -23.52 -28.78 -8.44
C PRO A 110 -24.15 -30.08 -7.97
N ALA A 111 -25.17 -29.97 -7.12
CA ALA A 111 -25.94 -31.10 -6.62
C ALA A 111 -26.59 -31.84 -7.80
N SER A 112 -26.15 -33.07 -8.04
CA SER A 112 -26.85 -34.00 -8.93
C SER A 112 -28.22 -34.35 -8.33
N PRO A 113 -29.30 -34.37 -9.13
CA PRO A 113 -30.64 -34.65 -8.64
C PRO A 113 -30.82 -36.13 -8.27
N SER A 114 -31.47 -36.36 -7.11
CA SER A 114 -31.86 -37.67 -6.61
C SER A 114 -32.86 -38.37 -7.55
N ALA A 115 -32.56 -39.61 -7.94
CA ALA A 115 -33.49 -40.52 -8.60
C ALA A 115 -33.88 -41.69 -7.67
N PRO A 116 -35.16 -42.10 -7.57
CA PRO A 116 -35.64 -43.19 -6.72
C PRO A 116 -35.35 -44.59 -7.32
N PRO A 117 -35.42 -45.68 -6.51
CA PRO A 117 -34.80 -46.97 -6.81
C PRO A 117 -35.57 -47.79 -7.87
N VAL A 118 -34.84 -48.38 -8.81
CA VAL A 118 -35.36 -49.33 -9.81
C VAL A 118 -35.55 -50.73 -9.21
N ARG A 119 -36.74 -51.29 -9.44
CA ARG A 119 -37.21 -52.60 -8.96
C ARG A 119 -36.40 -53.76 -9.54
N SER A 120 -36.20 -54.77 -8.70
CA SER A 120 -35.63 -56.07 -9.00
C SER A 120 -36.50 -56.89 -9.97
N GLY A 121 -35.87 -57.42 -11.02
CA GLY A 121 -36.41 -58.44 -11.93
C GLY A 121 -35.28 -59.41 -12.34
N PRO A 122 -35.57 -60.73 -12.51
CA PRO A 122 -34.56 -61.79 -12.60
C PRO A 122 -33.88 -61.88 -13.99
N PRO A 123 -32.73 -62.58 -14.09
CA PRO A 123 -31.84 -62.49 -15.25
C PRO A 123 -32.34 -63.33 -16.44
N ARG A 124 -32.12 -62.85 -17.66
CA ARG A 124 -32.21 -63.66 -18.87
C ARG A 124 -30.94 -63.50 -19.73
N SER A 125 -30.35 -64.67 -19.98
CA SER A 125 -29.06 -64.98 -20.62
C SER A 125 -28.99 -64.62 -22.12
N PRO A 126 -27.79 -64.75 -22.76
CA PRO A 126 -27.35 -63.94 -23.90
C PRO A 126 -27.71 -64.56 -25.25
N ASN A 127 -27.63 -63.76 -26.32
CA ASN A 127 -27.46 -64.33 -27.66
C ASN A 127 -26.43 -63.55 -28.48
N PHE A 128 -25.44 -64.30 -28.95
CA PHE A 128 -24.41 -63.90 -29.91
C PHE A 128 -24.99 -64.03 -31.33
N GLY A 129 -24.66 -63.07 -32.18
CA GLY A 129 -24.95 -63.06 -33.62
C GLY A 129 -24.24 -61.90 -34.28
#